data_AF-A0A7L9S3K0-F1
#
_entry.id   AF-A0A7L9S3K0-F1
#
_cell.length_a   1.000
_cell.length_b   1.000
_cell.length_c   1.000
_cell.angle_alpha   90.00
_cell.angle_beta   90.00
_cell.angle_gamma   90.00
#
_symmetry.space_group_name_H-M   'P 1'
#
loop_
_entity.id
_entity.type
_entity.pdbx_description
1 polymer ?
#
loop_
_entity_poly.entity_id
_entity_poly.type
_entity_poly.pdbx_seq_one_letter_code
_entity_poly.pdbx_strand_id
1 'polypeptide(L)'
;MSQLYLGISGHVVCIEKQTGKELWKTKLKSSQLTNVCYEDGFVYAYSAGHLFCVNANNGDLEWTNKLPGLGYGYCIIATESQNDVVANATATAQSAATAAGGAGAAAGAGS
;
A
#
# COMPACT_ATOMS: atom_id res chain seq x y z
N MET A 1 6.38 -11.51 12.05
CA MET A 1 6.88 -10.71 10.91
C MET A 1 7.30 -9.33 11.38
N SER A 2 8.61 -9.09 11.49
CA SER A 2 9.22 -7.87 12.07
C SER A 2 9.68 -6.84 11.04
N GLN A 3 9.31 -6.98 9.77
CA GLN A 3 9.76 -6.10 8.67
C GLN A 3 8.59 -5.30 8.09
N LEU A 4 8.85 -4.04 7.77
CA LEU A 4 7.96 -3.16 6.99
C LEU A 4 8.60 -2.89 5.63
N TYR A 5 7.80 -2.97 4.58
CA TYR A 5 8.20 -2.66 3.22
C TYR A 5 7.52 -1.37 2.78
N LEU A 6 8.29 -0.44 2.25
CA LEU A 6 7.83 0.89 1.84
C LEU A 6 8.16 1.11 0.36
N GLY A 7 7.17 1.56 -0.41
CA GLY A 7 7.38 2.08 -1.76
C GLY A 7 7.39 3.60 -1.75
N ILE A 8 8.56 4.23 -1.93
CA ILE A 8 8.69 5.69 -1.88
C ILE A 8 9.71 6.21 -2.89
N SER A 9 9.35 7.26 -3.64
CA SER A 9 10.25 7.93 -4.60
C SER A 9 10.99 6.98 -5.54
N GLY A 10 10.30 5.97 -6.06
CA GLY A 10 10.89 4.94 -6.93
C GLY A 10 11.86 4.02 -6.21
N HIS A 11 11.75 3.83 -4.89
CA HIS A 11 12.56 2.91 -4.11
C HIS A 11 11.66 1.95 -3.36
N VAL A 12 12.16 0.74 -3.17
CA VAL A 12 11.62 -0.21 -2.18
C VAL A 12 12.57 -0.20 -1.00
N VAL A 13 12.04 0.04 0.19
CA VAL A 13 12.82 0.08 1.43
C VAL A 13 12.27 -0.96 2.40
N CYS A 14 13.15 -1.75 3.00
CA CYS A 14 12.79 -2.60 4.12
C CYS A 14 13.34 -2.01 5.41
N ILE A 15 12.46 -1.86 6.40
CA ILE A 15 12.82 -1.40 7.74
C ILE A 15 12.39 -2.40 8.80
N GLU A 16 13.15 -2.49 9.87
CA GLU A 16 12.76 -3.25 11.05
C GLU A 16 11.65 -2.53 11.81
N LYS A 17 10.54 -3.23 12.09
CA LYS A 17 9.35 -2.69 12.78
C LYS A 17 9.65 -2.15 14.17
N GLN A 18 10.56 -2.80 14.90
CA GLN A 18 10.82 -2.48 16.30
C GLN A 18 11.71 -1.26 16.47
N THR A 19 12.71 -1.11 15.61
CA THR A 19 13.75 -0.06 15.76
C THR A 19 13.65 1.03 14.70
N GLY A 20 12.93 0.78 13.59
CA GLY A 20 12.90 1.66 12.43
C GLY A 20 14.17 1.62 11.58
N LYS A 21 15.13 0.74 11.89
CA LYS A 21 16.40 0.64 11.15
C LYS A 21 16.16 0.15 9.72
N GLU A 22 16.74 0.85 8.74
CA GLU A 22 16.82 0.39 7.35
C GLU A 22 17.66 -0.90 7.29
N LEU A 23 17.06 -1.97 6.81
CA LEU A 23 17.73 -3.26 6.57
C LEU A 23 18.33 -3.31 5.17
N TRP A 24 17.55 -2.87 4.18
CA TRP A 24 17.99 -2.76 2.79
C TRP A 24 17.14 -1.73 2.02
N LYS A 25 17.66 -1.28 0.88
CA LYS A 25 17.00 -0.35 -0.03
C LYS A 25 17.35 -0.62 -1.47
N THR A 26 16.33 -0.67 -2.31
CA THR A 26 16.44 -1.02 -3.74
C THR A 26 15.89 0.11 -4.57
N LYS A 27 16.74 0.68 -5.44
CA LYS A 27 16.34 1.72 -6.38
C LYS A 27 15.65 1.11 -7.59
N LEU A 28 14.38 1.47 -7.81
CA LEU A 28 13.66 1.14 -9.02
C LEU A 28 14.03 2.14 -10.12
N LYS A 29 13.87 1.74 -11.39
CA LYS A 29 14.12 2.61 -12.56
C LYS A 29 12.99 3.62 -12.77
N SER A 30 12.65 4.38 -11.73
CA SER A 30 11.56 5.36 -11.73
C SER A 30 11.74 6.37 -10.61
N SER A 31 11.08 7.53 -10.71
CA SER A 31 10.99 8.55 -9.66
C SER A 31 9.55 8.76 -9.16
N GLN A 32 8.62 7.91 -9.60
CA GLN A 32 7.18 8.05 -9.32
C GLN A 32 6.77 7.34 -8.02
N LEU A 33 5.56 7.65 -7.56
CA LEU A 33 4.90 6.93 -6.47
C LEU A 33 4.97 5.42 -6.73
N THR A 34 5.36 4.67 -5.70
CA THR A 34 5.62 3.22 -5.82
C THR A 34 4.60 2.48 -4.97
N ASN A 35 3.74 1.67 -5.60
CA ASN A 35 2.84 0.77 -4.88
C ASN A 35 3.56 -0.55 -4.61
N VAL A 36 3.44 -1.12 -3.41
CA VAL A 36 4.11 -2.36 -3.03
C VAL A 36 3.13 -3.39 -2.46
N CYS A 37 3.35 -4.66 -2.79
CA CYS A 37 2.66 -5.80 -2.20
C CYS A 37 3.69 -6.85 -1.77
N TYR A 38 3.48 -7.50 -0.63
CA TYR A 38 4.32 -8.60 -0.16
C TYR A 38 3.55 -9.92 -0.27
N GLU A 39 4.18 -10.93 -0.85
CA GLU A 39 3.69 -12.31 -0.89
C GLU A 39 4.88 -13.28 -1.04
N ASP A 40 4.84 -14.38 -0.30
CA ASP A 40 5.79 -15.51 -0.41
C ASP A 40 7.28 -15.15 -0.43
N GLY A 41 7.68 -14.17 0.38
CA GLY A 41 9.08 -13.75 0.48
C GLY A 41 9.54 -12.81 -0.63
N PHE A 42 8.61 -12.31 -1.44
CA PHE A 42 8.86 -11.31 -2.47
C PHE A 42 8.05 -10.04 -2.21
N VAL A 43 8.61 -8.91 -2.64
CA VAL A 43 7.96 -7.61 -2.70
C VAL A 43 7.75 -7.25 -4.16
N TYR A 44 6.49 -7.16 -4.57
CA TYR A 44 6.08 -6.69 -5.88
C TYR A 44 5.88 -5.19 -5.82
N ALA A 45 6.67 -4.44 -6.60
CA ALA A 45 6.62 -2.99 -6.64
C ALA A 45 6.19 -2.51 -8.03
N TYR A 46 5.17 -1.65 -8.10
CA TYR A 46 4.79 -0.98 -9.33
C TYR A 46 5.25 0.47 -9.31
N SER A 47 5.94 0.90 -10.36
CA SER A 47 6.32 2.29 -10.54
C SER A 47 6.49 2.64 -12.03
N ALA A 48 5.93 3.77 -12.45
CA ALA A 48 6.02 4.29 -13.83
C ALA A 48 5.74 3.24 -14.93
N GLY A 49 4.63 2.49 -14.80
CA GLY A 49 4.24 1.49 -15.81
C GLY A 49 5.06 0.20 -15.75
N HIS A 50 5.97 0.04 -14.79
CA HIS A 50 6.79 -1.15 -14.66
C HIS A 50 6.46 -1.86 -13.35
N LEU A 51 6.39 -3.19 -13.42
CA LEU A 51 6.28 -4.08 -12.26
C LEU A 51 7.65 -4.71 -11.99
N PHE A 52 8.09 -4.65 -10.75
CA PHE A 52 9.36 -5.18 -10.27
C PHE A 52 9.10 -6.24 -9.21
N CYS A 53 9.88 -7.31 -9.22
CA CYS A 53 9.90 -8.27 -8.12
C CYS A 53 11.23 -8.16 -7.40
N VAL A 54 11.14 -7.94 -6.10
CA VAL A 54 12.29 -7.75 -5.21
C VAL A 54 12.27 -8.83 -4.16
N ASN A 55 13.39 -9.50 -3.94
CA ASN A 55 13.55 -10.47 -2.87
C ASN A 55 13.44 -9.77 -1.51
N ALA A 56 12.52 -10.20 -0.66
CA ALA A 56 12.20 -9.50 0.57
C ALA A 56 13.31 -9.59 1.63
N ASN A 57 14.19 -10.59 1.52
CA ASN A 57 15.24 -10.84 2.51
C ASN A 57 16.43 -9.88 2.33
N ASN A 58 16.81 -9.61 1.09
CA ASN A 58 18.05 -8.88 0.77
C ASN A 58 17.84 -7.63 -0.11
N GLY A 59 16.66 -7.46 -0.71
CA GLY A 59 16.37 -6.35 -1.62
C GLY A 59 16.83 -6.58 -3.06
N ASP A 60 17.24 -7.78 -3.45
CA ASP A 60 17.70 -8.05 -4.81
C ASP A 60 16.56 -7.99 -5.81
N LEU A 61 16.82 -7.37 -6.97
CA LEU A 61 15.85 -7.30 -8.06
C LEU A 61 15.87 -8.61 -8.86
N GLU A 62 14.85 -9.43 -8.70
CA GLU A 62 14.72 -10.75 -9.34
C GLU A 62 14.28 -10.62 -10.80
N TRP A 63 13.26 -9.78 -11.06
CA TRP A 63 12.80 -9.53 -12.43
C TRP A 63 12.07 -8.18 -12.60
N THR A 64 11.87 -7.79 -13.85
CA THR A 64 11.10 -6.60 -14.23
C THR A 64 10.19 -6.89 -15.42
N ASN A 65 8.94 -6.45 -15.32
CA ASN A 65 7.95 -6.45 -16.40
C ASN A 65 7.57 -5.00 -16.76
N LYS A 66 7.61 -4.66 -18.05
CA LYS A 66 7.36 -3.30 -18.55
C LYS A 66 5.88 -2.99 -18.82
N LEU A 67 4.99 -3.97 -18.64
CA LEU A 67 3.54 -3.84 -18.87
C LEU A 67 3.20 -3.06 -20.16
N PRO A 68 3.71 -3.50 -21.33
CA PRO A 68 3.63 -2.72 -22.56
C PRO A 68 2.17 -2.44 -22.95
N GLY A 69 1.87 -1.19 -23.30
CA GLY A 69 0.55 -0.78 -23.77
C GLY A 69 -0.49 -0.48 -22.69
N LEU A 70 -0.15 -0.60 -21.40
CA LEU A 70 -1.07 -0.30 -20.29
C LEU A 70 -0.93 1.13 -19.72
N GLY A 71 0.05 1.90 -20.21
CA GLY A 71 0.29 3.29 -19.81
C GLY A 71 0.97 3.43 -18.44
N TYR A 72 0.84 4.62 -17.85
CA TYR A 72 1.52 5.02 -16.60
C TYR A 72 0.55 5.28 -15.44
N GLY A 73 -0.67 4.69 -15.51
CA GLY A 73 -1.73 4.91 -14.53
C GLY A 73 -1.45 4.26 -13.17
N TYR A 74 -2.41 4.41 -12.25
CA TYR A 74 -2.38 3.71 -10.96
C TYR A 74 -2.49 2.20 -11.17
N CYS A 75 -1.70 1.44 -10.41
CA CYS A 75 -1.77 -0.02 -10.39
C CYS A 75 -2.30 -0.48 -9.04
N ILE A 76 -3.26 -1.40 -9.08
CA ILE A 76 -3.73 -2.14 -7.91
C ILE A 76 -3.14 -3.55 -8.05
N ILE A 77 -2.47 -4.01 -7.00
CA ILE A 77 -1.85 -5.33 -6.95
C ILE A 77 -2.70 -6.19 -6.01
N ALA A 78 -3.22 -7.29 -6.53
CA ALA A 78 -3.88 -8.32 -5.75
C ALA A 78 -3.03 -9.58 -5.80
N THR A 79 -2.96 -10.28 -4.68
CA THR A 79 -2.20 -11.51 -4.50
C THR A 79 -3.12 -12.60 -3.99
N GLU A 80 -2.79 -13.87 -4.27
CA GLU A 80 -3.64 -15.00 -3.90
C GLU A 80 -3.82 -15.09 -2.37
N SER A 81 -2.85 -14.56 -1.62
CA SER A 81 -2.82 -14.62 -0.16
C SER A 81 -3.50 -13.44 0.58
N GLN A 82 -4.25 -12.55 -0.08
CA GLN A 82 -4.84 -11.38 0.61
C GLN A 82 -6.38 -11.32 0.61
N ASN A 83 -6.95 -11.82 1.70
CA ASN A 83 -8.18 -11.28 2.27
C ASN A 83 -7.91 -10.95 3.74
N ASP A 84 -7.60 -9.68 4.07
CA ASP A 84 -7.87 -9.13 5.42
C ASP A 84 -7.65 -7.62 5.60
N VAL A 85 -6.80 -6.94 4.81
CA VAL A 85 -6.39 -5.56 5.18
C VAL A 85 -6.89 -4.44 4.24
N VAL A 86 -7.27 -4.74 2.99
CA VAL A 86 -7.66 -3.67 2.03
C VAL A 86 -9.19 -3.44 1.97
N ALA A 87 -10.01 -4.39 2.43
CA ALA A 87 -11.47 -4.25 2.43
C ALA A 87 -12.02 -3.35 3.56
N ASN A 88 -11.27 -3.13 4.65
CA ASN A 88 -11.78 -2.41 5.82
C ASN A 88 -11.42 -0.91 5.88
N ALA A 89 -10.51 -0.45 5.01
CA ALA A 89 -10.11 0.96 4.92
C ALA A 89 -11.14 1.83 4.18
N THR A 90 -11.99 1.24 3.33
CA THR A 90 -13.07 1.95 2.63
C THR A 90 -14.42 1.83 3.34
N ALA A 91 -14.65 0.78 4.15
CA ALA A 91 -15.91 0.58 4.87
C ALA A 91 -16.04 1.44 6.16
N THR A 92 -14.94 1.71 6.86
CA THR A 92 -14.95 2.53 8.10
C THR A 92 -14.88 4.04 7.86
N ALA A 93 -14.48 4.47 6.65
CA ALA A 93 -14.47 5.89 6.28
C ALA A 93 -15.85 6.41 5.79
N GLN A 94 -16.75 5.53 5.32
CA GLN A 94 -18.04 5.94 4.74
C GLN A 94 -19.22 5.91 5.73
N SER A 95 -19.09 5.26 6.89
CA SER A 95 -20.16 5.20 7.90
C SER A 95 -20.08 6.30 8.98
N ALA A 96 -18.94 7.00 9.11
CA ALA A 96 -18.81 8.13 10.04
C ALA A 96 -19.35 9.46 9.48
N ALA A 97 -19.43 9.61 8.15
CA ALA A 97 -19.89 10.85 7.52
C ALA A 97 -21.43 10.98 7.47
N THR A 98 -22.18 9.88 7.60
CA THR A 98 -23.66 9.90 7.59
C THR A 98 -24.29 9.99 8.98
N ALA A 99 -23.52 9.84 10.06
CA ALA A 99 -24.03 9.97 11.44
C ALA A 99 -24.01 11.41 11.98
N ALA A 100 -23.30 12.33 11.33
CA ALA A 100 -23.17 13.72 11.81
C ALA A 100 -24.24 14.69 11.24
N GLY A 101 -25.16 14.22 10.40
CA GLY A 101 -26.14 15.05 9.69
C GLY A 101 -27.59 14.99 10.20
N GLY A 102 -27.90 14.25 11.26
CA GLY A 102 -29.30 13.98 11.64
C GLY A 102 -29.52 13.70 13.12
N ALA A 103 -29.32 14.69 13.98
CA ALA A 103 -29.85 14.70 15.35
C ALA A 103 -29.77 16.11 15.99
N GLY A 104 -30.57 17.05 15.47
CA GLY A 104 -30.95 18.26 16.23
C GLY A 104 -32.29 18.01 16.91
N ALA A 105 -32.23 17.58 18.17
CA ALA A 105 -33.36 17.11 18.98
C ALA A 105 -34.30 18.22 19.47
N ALA A 106 -35.56 17.84 19.64
CA ALA A 106 -36.60 18.54 20.39
C ALA A 106 -36.25 18.73 21.87
N ALA A 107 -36.70 19.82 22.50
CA ALA A 107 -37.18 19.87 23.89
C ALA A 107 -37.67 21.27 24.34
N GLY A 108 -38.80 21.27 25.06
CA GLY A 108 -39.20 22.28 26.06
C GLY A 108 -40.52 23.00 25.75
N ALA A 109 -41.50 23.16 26.63
CA ALA A 109 -41.73 22.67 27.99
C ALA A 109 -43.23 22.89 28.29
N GLY A 110 -43.83 22.05 29.13
CA GLY A 110 -45.22 22.22 29.56
C GLY A 110 -45.38 23.33 30.60
N SER A 111 -46.59 23.91 30.65
CA SER A 111 -47.33 24.32 31.85
C SER A 111 -48.79 24.43 31.46
#